data_AF-A0A921NY33-F1
#
_entry.id   AF-A0A921NY33-F1
#
_cell.length_a   1.000
_cell.length_b   1.000
_cell.length_c   1.000
_cell.angle_alpha   90.00
_cell.angle_beta   90.00
_cell.angle_gamma   90.00
#
_symmetry.space_group_name_H-M   'P 1'
#
loop_
_entity.id
_entity.type
_entity.pdbx_description
1 polymer ?
#
loop_
_entity_poly.entity_id
_entity_poly.type
_entity_poly.pdbx_seq_one_letter_code
_entity_poly.pdbx_strand_id
1 'polypeptide(L)'
;MDADRPGLDQLRRSTPWLAALLVLLAAWFAWSGVQQWRGQVREDRLAQARDQAVATASAAANAQAARLGERLQDETVRAALALGEAGVAASAITAGWPRAEQAVVLGADLAGAYGQAAEFGYSRLALLEDALSNRLPSQAP
;
A
#
# COMPACT_ATOMS: atom_id res chain seq x y z
N MET A 1 25.25 -48.10 -56.60
CA MET A 1 24.88 -48.17 -55.17
C MET A 1 23.95 -47.00 -54.95
N ASP A 2 22.78 -47.16 -55.53
CA ASP A 2 21.80 -46.11 -55.75
C ASP A 2 21.06 -45.93 -54.45
N ALA A 3 21.38 -44.84 -53.76
CA ALA A 3 20.66 -44.42 -52.57
C ALA A 3 19.25 -44.09 -53.01
N ASP A 4 18.37 -45.07 -52.86
CA ASP A 4 16.93 -44.91 -52.88
C ASP A 4 16.62 -43.67 -52.03
N ARG A 5 15.99 -42.65 -52.64
CA ARG A 5 15.55 -41.43 -51.95
C ARG A 5 14.03 -41.46 -51.74
N PRO A 6 13.46 -42.46 -51.03
CA PRO A 6 12.02 -42.54 -50.79
C PRO A 6 11.53 -41.37 -49.93
N GLY A 7 12.44 -40.65 -49.26
CA GLY A 7 12.11 -39.49 -48.43
C GLY A 7 11.55 -38.30 -49.23
N LEU A 8 12.01 -38.03 -50.45
CA LEU A 8 11.68 -36.78 -51.16
C LEU A 8 10.25 -36.75 -51.70
N ASP A 9 9.73 -37.86 -52.23
CA ASP A 9 8.33 -37.93 -52.70
C ASP A 9 7.33 -38.00 -51.54
N GLN A 10 7.71 -38.65 -50.43
CA GLN A 10 6.91 -38.66 -49.20
C GLN A 10 6.89 -37.29 -48.51
N LEU A 11 7.99 -36.53 -48.57
CA LEU A 11 8.09 -35.13 -48.15
C LEU A 11 7.15 -34.23 -48.98
N ARG A 12 7.11 -34.35 -50.32
CA ARG A 12 6.22 -33.52 -51.18
C ARG A 12 4.73 -33.78 -50.91
N ARG A 13 4.35 -35.01 -50.56
CA ARG A 13 2.95 -35.35 -50.22
C ARG A 13 2.57 -34.99 -48.78
N SER A 14 3.51 -34.97 -47.84
CA SER A 14 3.27 -34.57 -46.45
C SER A 14 3.44 -33.05 -46.20
N THR A 15 4.11 -32.33 -47.10
CA THR A 15 4.29 -30.86 -47.07
C THR A 15 3.00 -30.07 -46.76
N PRO A 16 1.85 -30.31 -47.42
CA PRO A 16 0.65 -29.53 -47.12
C PRO A 16 0.10 -29.82 -45.71
N TRP A 17 0.28 -31.04 -45.21
CA TRP A 17 -0.15 -31.39 -43.86
C TRP A 17 0.79 -30.77 -42.83
N LEU A 18 2.09 -30.74 -43.09
CA LEU A 18 3.06 -30.05 -42.24
C LEU A 18 2.78 -28.54 -42.20
N ALA A 19 2.46 -27.93 -43.33
CA ALA A 19 2.07 -26.52 -43.41
C ALA A 19 0.78 -26.22 -42.63
N ALA A 20 -0.26 -27.05 -42.78
CA ALA A 20 -1.50 -26.88 -42.02
C ALA A 20 -1.30 -27.08 -40.51
N LEU A 21 -0.44 -28.02 -40.11
CA LEU A 21 -0.08 -28.23 -38.70
C LEU A 21 0.69 -27.02 -38.14
N LEU A 22 1.60 -26.43 -38.92
CA LEU A 22 2.32 -25.20 -38.55
C LEU A 22 1.37 -24.00 -38.43
N VAL A 23 0.40 -23.84 -39.33
CA VAL A 23 -0.60 -22.76 -39.26
C VAL A 23 -1.49 -22.93 -38.02
N LEU A 24 -1.91 -24.17 -37.73
CA LEU A 24 -2.68 -24.47 -36.52
C LEU A 24 -1.89 -24.11 -35.26
N LEU A 25 -0.60 -24.49 -35.22
CA LEU A 25 0.29 -24.16 -34.11
C LEU A 25 0.48 -22.64 -33.97
N ALA A 26 0.69 -21.94 -35.09
CA ALA A 26 0.86 -20.48 -35.10
C ALA A 26 -0.39 -19.76 -34.61
N ALA A 27 -1.58 -20.20 -35.03
CA ALA A 27 -2.85 -19.69 -34.55
C ALA A 27 -3.02 -19.93 -33.04
N TRP A 28 -2.64 -21.12 -32.55
CA TRP A 28 -2.67 -21.46 -31.14
C TRP A 28 -1.73 -20.59 -30.31
N PHE A 29 -0.48 -20.42 -30.75
CA PHE A 29 0.50 -19.57 -30.08
C PHE A 29 0.08 -18.11 -30.07
N ALA A 30 -0.44 -17.58 -31.19
CA ALA A 30 -0.96 -16.23 -31.26
C ALA A 30 -2.12 -16.01 -30.28
N TRP A 31 -3.06 -16.95 -30.21
CA TRP A 31 -4.19 -16.90 -29.28
C TRP A 31 -3.73 -16.97 -27.81
N SER A 32 -2.80 -17.89 -27.50
CA SER A 32 -2.23 -18.05 -26.16
C SER A 32 -1.50 -16.79 -25.70
N GLY A 33 -0.70 -16.18 -26.57
CA GLY A 33 0.03 -14.94 -26.28
C GLY A 33 -0.92 -13.77 -26.02
N VAL A 34 -1.97 -13.61 -26.83
CA VAL A 34 -3.01 -12.58 -26.61
C VAL A 34 -3.72 -12.78 -25.27
N GLN A 35 -4.06 -14.02 -24.91
CA GLN A 35 -4.72 -14.30 -23.63
C GLN A 35 -3.80 -14.08 -22.43
N GLN A 36 -2.52 -14.43 -22.54
CA GLN A 36 -1.53 -14.21 -21.48
C GLN A 36 -1.25 -12.70 -21.29
N TRP A 37 -1.15 -11.94 -22.38
CA TRP A 37 -1.00 -10.49 -22.35
C TRP A 37 -2.22 -9.80 -21.71
N ARG A 38 -3.44 -10.28 -22.01
CA ARG A 38 -4.68 -9.81 -21.37
C ARG A 38 -4.73 -10.13 -19.87
N GLY A 39 -4.12 -11.23 -19.43
CA GLY A 39 -3.98 -11.59 -18.01
C GLY A 39 -3.07 -10.62 -17.26
N GLN A 40 -1.86 -10.39 -17.77
CA GLN A 40 -0.87 -9.46 -17.18
C GLN A 40 -1.43 -8.04 -17.07
N VAL A 41 -2.10 -7.54 -18.11
CA VAL A 41 -2.74 -6.22 -18.10
C VAL A 41 -3.80 -6.08 -17.00
N ARG A 42 -4.45 -7.16 -16.56
CA ARG A 42 -5.43 -7.12 -15.46
C ARG A 42 -4.74 -7.05 -14.10
N GLU A 43 -3.68 -7.81 -13.92
CA GLU A 43 -2.87 -7.81 -12.69
C GLU A 43 -2.18 -6.46 -12.50
N ASP A 44 -1.57 -5.90 -13.56
CA ASP A 44 -0.91 -4.60 -13.53
C ASP A 44 -1.88 -3.47 -13.19
N ARG A 45 -3.09 -3.49 -13.76
CA ARG A 45 -4.13 -2.49 -13.45
C ARG A 45 -4.60 -2.58 -12.01
N LEU A 46 -4.71 -3.79 -11.46
CA LEU A 46 -5.09 -3.98 -10.06
C LEU A 46 -3.98 -3.50 -9.13
N ALA A 47 -2.72 -3.82 -9.43
CA ALA A 47 -1.56 -3.33 -8.69
C ALA A 47 -1.51 -1.80 -8.72
N GLN A 48 -1.65 -1.19 -9.90
CA GLN A 48 -1.66 0.26 -10.06
C GLN A 48 -2.81 0.91 -9.29
N ALA A 49 -4.03 0.35 -9.34
CA ALA A 49 -5.16 0.87 -8.60
C ALA A 49 -4.95 0.79 -7.09
N ARG A 50 -4.39 -0.32 -6.59
CA ARG A 50 -4.03 -0.48 -5.17
C ARG A 50 -2.97 0.54 -4.78
N ASP A 51 -1.90 0.65 -5.55
CA ASP A 51 -0.78 1.54 -5.23
C ASP A 51 -1.23 3.01 -5.27
N GLN A 52 -2.10 3.37 -6.20
CA GLN A 52 -2.72 4.69 -6.25
C GLN A 52 -3.64 4.93 -5.05
N ALA A 53 -4.44 3.95 -4.62
CA ALA A 53 -5.27 4.06 -3.43
C ALA A 53 -4.42 4.27 -2.17
N VAL A 54 -3.32 3.50 -2.03
CA VAL A 54 -2.35 3.66 -0.93
C VAL A 54 -1.73 5.05 -0.96
N ALA A 55 -1.23 5.50 -2.12
CA ALA A 55 -0.60 6.82 -2.26
C ALA A 55 -1.57 7.96 -1.94
N THR A 56 -2.82 7.85 -2.38
CA THR A 56 -3.84 8.87 -2.12
C THR A 56 -4.22 8.90 -0.64
N ALA A 57 -4.38 7.73 0.00
CA ALA A 57 -4.65 7.63 1.43
C ALA A 57 -3.48 8.16 2.27
N SER A 58 -2.24 7.83 1.92
CA SER A 58 -1.05 8.34 2.62
C SER A 58 -0.90 9.84 2.45
N ALA A 59 -1.15 10.38 1.25
CA ALA A 59 -1.10 11.82 1.01
C ALA A 59 -2.15 12.56 1.85
N ALA A 60 -3.37 12.04 1.91
CA ALA A 60 -4.42 12.61 2.74
C ALA A 60 -4.06 12.56 4.24
N ALA A 61 -3.54 11.44 4.73
CA ALA A 61 -3.09 11.30 6.12
C ALA A 61 -1.96 12.28 6.46
N ASN A 62 -0.95 12.38 5.59
CA ASN A 62 0.18 13.30 5.77
C ASN A 62 -0.27 14.77 5.76
N ALA A 63 -1.24 15.13 4.92
CA ALA A 63 -1.80 16.48 4.91
C ALA A 63 -2.52 16.82 6.24
N GLN A 64 -3.24 15.86 6.84
CA GLN A 64 -3.83 16.06 8.17
C GLN A 64 -2.76 16.16 9.26
N ALA A 65 -1.72 15.34 9.20
CA ALA A 65 -0.60 15.40 10.13
C ALA A 65 0.14 16.74 10.07
N ALA A 66 0.34 17.30 8.87
CA ALA A 66 0.93 18.61 8.69
C ALA A 66 0.06 19.72 9.32
N ARG A 67 -1.25 19.70 9.09
CA ARG A 67 -2.20 20.63 9.72
C ARG A 67 -2.19 20.51 11.25
N LEU A 68 -2.08 19.30 11.78
CA LEU A 68 -1.90 19.09 13.21
C LEU A 68 -0.59 19.71 13.70
N GLY A 69 0.51 19.53 12.98
CA GLY A 69 1.80 20.15 13.29
C GLY A 69 1.75 21.68 13.31
N GLU A 70 1.00 22.29 12.40
CA GLU A 70 0.75 23.74 12.40
C GLU A 70 -0.06 24.17 13.63
N ARG A 71 -1.14 23.46 13.95
CA ARG A 71 -1.98 23.75 15.13
C ARG A 71 -1.25 23.55 16.45
N LEU A 72 -0.32 22.61 16.53
CA LEU A 72 0.52 22.41 17.71
C LEU A 72 1.45 23.61 17.96
N GLN A 73 1.67 24.49 16.98
CA GLN A 73 2.43 25.72 17.16
C GLN A 73 1.57 26.87 17.72
N ASP A 74 0.24 26.74 17.72
CA ASP A 74 -0.67 27.74 18.31
C ASP A 74 -0.33 27.91 19.81
N GLU A 75 -0.27 29.17 20.25
CA GLU A 75 0.10 29.52 21.62
C GLU A 75 -0.83 28.87 22.65
N THR A 76 -2.13 28.82 22.37
CA THR A 76 -3.13 28.18 23.25
C THR A 76 -2.85 26.69 23.44
N VAL A 77 -2.45 25.99 22.37
CA VAL A 77 -2.17 24.55 22.43
C VAL A 77 -0.85 24.31 23.16
N ARG A 78 0.19 25.10 22.88
CA ARG A 78 1.49 25.00 23.59
C ARG A 78 1.35 25.31 25.08
N ALA A 79 0.59 26.35 25.44
CA ALA A 79 0.34 26.70 26.83
C ALA A 79 -0.41 25.59 27.57
N ALA A 80 -1.46 25.03 26.97
CA ALA A 80 -2.19 23.91 27.57
C ALA A 80 -1.32 22.66 27.74
N LEU A 81 -0.48 22.35 26.75
CA LEU A 81 0.47 21.23 26.84
C LEU A 81 1.56 21.47 27.90
N ALA A 82 2.08 22.70 28.01
CA ALA A 82 3.09 23.07 29.01
C ALA A 82 2.56 23.03 30.44
N LEU A 83 1.26 23.34 30.64
CA LEU A 83 0.57 23.25 31.93
C LEU A 83 0.16 21.81 32.29
N GLY A 84 0.37 20.83 31.39
CA GLY A 84 -0.08 19.45 31.59
C GLY A 84 -1.60 19.26 31.44
N GLU A 85 -2.30 20.28 30.93
CA GLU A 85 -3.75 20.30 30.77
C GLU A 85 -4.16 19.58 29.48
N ALA A 86 -3.98 18.25 29.47
CA ALA A 86 -4.22 17.38 28.32
C ALA A 86 -5.64 17.49 27.76
N GLY A 87 -6.66 17.70 28.61
CA GLY A 87 -8.05 17.89 28.17
C GLY A 87 -8.26 19.23 27.44
N VAL A 88 -7.62 20.30 27.90
CA VAL A 88 -7.69 21.62 27.26
C VAL A 88 -6.95 21.59 25.92
N ALA A 89 -5.77 20.96 25.87
CA ALA A 89 -5.04 20.75 24.62
C ALA A 89 -5.84 19.91 23.63
N ALA A 90 -6.46 18.81 24.08
CA ALA A 90 -7.29 17.95 23.24
C ALA A 90 -8.45 18.74 22.62
N SER A 91 -9.21 19.50 23.43
CA SER A 91 -10.34 20.30 22.96
C SER A 91 -9.93 21.43 22.00
N ALA A 92 -8.80 22.10 22.26
CA ALA A 92 -8.25 23.11 21.37
C ALA A 92 -7.83 22.51 20.02
N ILE A 93 -7.27 21.29 20.01
CA ILE A 93 -6.95 20.55 18.79
C ILE A 93 -8.23 20.15 18.05
N THR A 94 -9.24 19.55 18.71
CA THR A 94 -10.48 19.12 18.06
C THR A 94 -11.30 20.25 17.46
N ALA A 95 -11.14 21.49 17.94
CA ALA A 95 -11.76 22.66 17.31
C ALA A 95 -11.37 22.81 15.81
N GLY A 96 -10.21 22.28 15.41
CA GLY A 96 -9.79 22.22 14.00
C GLY A 96 -10.45 21.10 13.17
N TRP A 97 -11.11 20.14 13.80
CA TRP A 97 -11.70 18.96 13.16
C TRP A 97 -13.15 18.72 13.63
N PRO A 98 -14.15 19.37 13.03
CA PRO A 98 -15.55 19.25 13.44
C PRO A 98 -16.16 17.85 13.24
N ARG A 99 -15.50 16.98 12.46
CA ARG A 99 -15.89 15.57 12.26
C ARG A 99 -14.99 14.58 13.01
N ALA A 100 -14.11 15.05 13.89
CA ALA A 100 -13.33 14.15 14.74
C ALA A 100 -14.24 13.58 15.83
N GLU A 101 -14.35 12.26 15.89
CA GLU A 101 -15.14 11.55 16.89
C GLU A 101 -14.46 11.54 18.26
N GLN A 102 -13.12 11.52 18.26
CA GLN A 102 -12.32 11.45 19.47
C GLN A 102 -10.98 12.15 19.27
N ALA A 103 -10.54 12.93 20.26
CA ALA A 103 -9.17 13.38 20.41
C ALA A 103 -8.74 13.19 21.86
N VAL A 104 -7.58 12.57 22.06
CA VAL A 104 -6.99 12.32 23.36
C VAL A 104 -5.54 12.74 23.29
N VAL A 105 -5.10 13.51 24.29
CA VAL A 105 -3.70 13.85 24.50
C VAL A 105 -3.19 12.93 25.61
N LEU A 106 -2.11 12.20 25.33
CA LEU A 106 -1.51 11.24 26.25
C LEU A 106 -0.12 11.70 26.68
N GLY A 107 0.25 11.38 27.91
CA GLY A 107 1.63 11.49 28.38
C GLY A 107 2.55 10.52 27.63
N ALA A 108 3.85 10.83 27.60
CA ALA A 108 4.86 10.00 26.93
C ALA A 108 5.01 8.59 27.55
N ASP A 109 4.60 8.43 28.82
CA ASP A 109 4.55 7.17 29.55
C ASP A 109 3.38 6.26 29.15
N LEU A 110 2.39 6.80 28.41
CA LEU A 110 1.18 6.10 27.97
C LEU A 110 0.36 5.42 29.09
N ALA A 111 0.58 5.74 30.38
CA ALA A 111 -0.04 5.01 31.50
C ALA A 111 -1.58 5.01 31.43
N GLY A 112 -2.17 6.13 31.00
CA GLY A 112 -3.61 6.24 30.80
C GLY A 112 -4.16 5.30 29.71
N ALA A 113 -3.39 5.08 28.64
CA ALA A 113 -3.77 4.19 27.54
C ALA A 113 -3.57 2.71 27.92
N TYR A 114 -2.51 2.38 28.65
CA TYR A 114 -2.30 1.02 29.18
C TYR A 114 -3.34 0.63 30.23
N GLY A 115 -3.75 1.55 31.10
CA GLY A 115 -4.78 1.30 32.11
C GLY A 115 -6.13 0.89 31.52
N GLN A 116 -6.41 1.27 30.28
CA GLN A 116 -7.64 0.96 29.54
C GLN A 116 -7.34 0.34 28.18
N ALA A 117 -6.28 -0.47 28.07
CA ALA A 117 -5.75 -0.96 26.78
C ALA A 117 -6.78 -1.67 25.89
N ALA A 118 -7.76 -2.36 26.49
CA ALA A 118 -8.82 -3.02 25.74
C ALA A 118 -9.78 -2.02 25.04
N GLU A 119 -10.08 -0.90 25.70
CA GLU A 119 -10.93 0.18 25.16
C GLU A 119 -10.12 1.11 24.24
N PHE A 120 -8.87 1.38 24.61
CA PHE A 120 -7.94 2.15 23.80
C PHE A 120 -7.51 1.40 22.53
N GLY A 121 -7.44 0.08 22.57
CA GLY A 121 -7.07 -0.77 21.43
C GLY A 121 -5.56 -0.94 21.27
N TYR A 122 -5.14 -2.21 21.20
CA TYR A 122 -3.72 -2.59 21.16
C TYR A 122 -2.98 -2.12 19.92
N SER A 123 -3.64 -1.98 18.76
CA SER A 123 -2.99 -1.48 17.54
C SER A 123 -2.63 0.00 17.63
N ARG A 124 -3.52 0.83 18.20
CA ARG A 124 -3.24 2.25 18.46
C ARG A 124 -2.08 2.40 19.45
N LEU A 125 -2.07 1.57 20.49
CA LEU A 125 -1.02 1.56 21.49
C LEU A 125 0.34 1.19 20.88
N ALA A 126 0.43 0.12 20.09
CA ALA A 126 1.65 -0.29 19.41
C ALA A 126 2.17 0.78 18.43
N LEU A 127 1.27 1.49 17.74
CA LEU A 127 1.65 2.61 16.87
C LEU A 127 2.21 3.81 17.66
N LEU A 128 1.69 4.08 18.86
CA LEU A 128 2.23 5.12 19.74
C LEU A 128 3.59 4.73 20.31
N GLU A 129 3.77 3.47 20.69
CA GLU A 129 5.06 2.93 21.13
C GLU A 129 6.12 3.02 20.02
N ASP A 130 5.77 2.63 18.79
CA ASP A 130 6.63 2.75 17.62
C ASP A 130 6.96 4.22 17.33
N ALA A 131 5.96 5.11 17.35
CA ALA A 131 6.17 6.54 17.13
C ALA A 131 7.06 7.19 18.20
N LEU A 132 6.94 6.79 19.47
CA LEU A 132 7.82 7.24 20.55
C LEU A 132 9.24 6.72 20.35
N SER A 133 9.38 5.44 20.02
CA SER A 133 10.69 4.80 19.76
C SER A 133 11.39 5.40 18.55
N ASN A 134 10.66 5.69 17.49
CA ASN A 134 11.17 6.28 16.24
C ASN A 134 11.32 7.82 16.30
N ARG A 135 10.77 8.48 17.33
CA ARG A 135 11.16 9.87 17.70
C ARG A 135 12.42 9.94 18.56
N LEU A 136 12.84 8.81 19.15
CA LEU A 136 14.04 8.69 19.97
C LEU A 136 15.36 8.32 19.22
N PRO A 137 15.56 8.46 17.88
CA PRO A 137 16.85 8.19 17.29
C PRO A 137 17.76 9.41 17.45
N SER A 138 18.46 9.51 18.59
CA SER A 138 19.78 10.19 18.76
C SER A 138 20.22 10.41 20.22
N GLN A 139 19.85 9.55 21.17
CA GLN A 139 20.59 9.47 22.44
C GLN A 139 20.92 8.02 22.77
N ALA A 140 21.97 7.51 22.11
CA ALA A 140 22.79 6.44 22.66
C ALA A 140 24.09 7.08 23.20
N PRO A 141 24.62 6.58 24.33
CA PRO A 141 25.65 7.24 25.14
C PRO A 141 27.02 7.40 24.47
#